data_AF-A0A6C0HUL7-F1
#
_entry.id   AF-A0A6C0HUL7-F1
#
_cell.length_a   1.000
_cell.length_b   1.000
_cell.length_c   1.000
_cell.angle_alpha   90.00
_cell.angle_beta   90.00
_cell.angle_gamma   90.00
#
_symmetry.space_group_name_H-M   'P 1'
#
loop_
_entity.id
_entity.type
_entity.pdbx_description
1 polymer ?
#
loop_
_entity_poly.entity_id
_entity_poly.type
_entity_poly.pdbx_seq_one_letter_code
_entity_poly.pdbx_strand_id
1 'polypeptide(L)'
;MQLVAYGAQDVFLTGTPEITFWKVSYRRHTNFAMESIEQTFSGQADFGRRVTCTISRNGDLCYRTYLQVTLPEINQSMSNYARWLDFPGEQLIAQVEVEIGGQRIDRQYGDWMHIWNQLTMSSEQRRGYFKMIGNTTQLTYITDPGFAAISGPCASTGSVNQVCAPRNALPETTLYIPLQFWFAKNPGLSLPLIALKSVGQKSTHLKTSEHCFKEKMFESRDEFVSRSQVLVNCY
;
A
#
# COMPACT_ATOMS: atom_id res chain seq x y z
N MET A 1 -47.86 24.91 0.53
CA MET A 1 -48.95 24.03 1.04
C MET A 1 -48.48 22.67 1.58
N GLN A 2 -47.17 22.34 1.61
CA GLN A 2 -46.72 21.00 2.04
C GLN A 2 -46.64 20.80 3.56
N LEU A 3 -46.28 21.83 4.34
CA LEU A 3 -46.20 21.74 5.80
C LEU A 3 -47.56 21.67 6.51
N VAL A 4 -48.65 21.98 5.80
CA VAL A 4 -50.03 21.96 6.33
C VAL A 4 -50.70 20.60 6.09
N ALA A 5 -50.13 19.78 5.21
CA ALA A 5 -50.58 18.42 4.97
C ALA A 5 -49.96 17.49 6.02
N TYR A 6 -50.54 17.45 7.23
CA TYR A 6 -50.17 16.53 8.32
C TYR A 6 -51.24 15.44 8.47
N GLY A 7 -50.82 14.18 8.61
CA GLY A 7 -51.70 13.02 8.77
C GLY A 7 -51.39 12.21 10.03
N ALA A 8 -52.28 11.29 10.40
CA ALA A 8 -52.07 10.41 11.56
C ALA A 8 -50.82 9.50 11.44
N GLN A 9 -50.33 9.29 10.21
CA GLN A 9 -49.11 8.53 9.93
C GLN A 9 -47.83 9.30 10.31
N ASP A 10 -47.88 10.63 10.36
CA ASP A 10 -46.73 11.48 10.68
C ASP A 10 -46.36 11.44 12.18
N VAL A 11 -47.25 10.91 13.03
CA VAL A 11 -47.00 10.71 14.46
C VAL A 11 -45.82 9.75 14.69
N PHE A 12 -45.68 8.72 13.85
CA PHE A 12 -44.57 7.76 13.94
C PHE A 12 -43.23 8.32 13.46
N LEU A 13 -43.23 9.39 12.66
CA LEU A 13 -42.03 9.95 12.04
C LEU A 13 -41.59 11.27 12.68
N THR A 14 -42.55 12.13 13.06
CA THR A 14 -42.31 13.52 13.50
C THR A 14 -43.15 13.94 14.70
N GLY A 15 -43.88 13.01 15.34
CA GLY A 15 -44.77 13.33 16.46
C GLY A 15 -44.05 13.89 17.68
N THR A 16 -42.96 13.24 18.11
CA THR A 16 -42.06 13.74 19.16
C THR A 16 -40.62 13.65 18.65
N PRO A 17 -40.11 14.68 17.95
CA PRO A 17 -38.82 14.59 17.29
C PRO A 17 -37.67 14.58 18.31
N GLU A 18 -36.91 13.48 18.36
CA GLU A 18 -35.72 13.35 19.21
C GLU A 18 -34.42 13.82 18.53
N ILE A 19 -34.44 13.92 17.20
CA ILE A 19 -33.32 14.34 16.37
C ILE A 19 -33.74 15.44 15.40
N THR A 20 -32.77 16.24 14.95
CA THR A 20 -32.96 17.26 13.91
C THR A 20 -31.83 17.21 12.89
N PHE A 21 -32.18 17.33 11.61
CA PHE A 21 -31.22 17.40 10.52
C PHE A 21 -30.58 18.79 10.36
N TRP A 22 -31.13 19.80 11.03
CA TRP A 22 -30.72 21.20 10.88
C TRP A 22 -29.68 21.64 11.91
N LYS A 23 -29.38 20.80 12.91
CA LYS A 23 -28.42 21.12 13.96
C LYS A 23 -27.57 19.90 14.31
N VAL A 24 -26.31 19.92 13.88
CA VAL A 24 -25.31 18.90 14.22
C VAL A 24 -24.53 19.34 15.45
N SER A 25 -24.46 18.47 16.47
CA SER A 25 -23.58 18.66 17.63
C SER A 25 -22.27 17.90 17.41
N TYR A 26 -21.16 18.62 17.32
CA TYR A 26 -19.83 18.03 17.18
C TYR A 26 -19.27 17.65 18.56
N ARG A 27 -18.75 16.43 18.68
CA ARG A 27 -18.04 15.99 19.89
C ARG A 27 -16.63 16.55 19.89
N ARG A 28 -16.18 17.03 21.05
CA ARG A 28 -14.77 17.42 21.24
C ARG A 28 -13.89 16.17 21.22
N HIS A 29 -12.74 16.28 20.57
CA HIS A 29 -11.65 15.29 20.59
C HIS A 29 -10.44 15.81 21.38
N THR A 30 -9.58 14.90 21.82
CA THR A 30 -8.25 15.25 22.35
C THR A 30 -7.34 15.71 21.22
N ASN A 31 -6.37 16.58 21.52
CA ASN A 31 -5.38 17.00 20.52
C ASN A 31 -4.45 15.83 20.17
N PHE A 32 -4.19 15.63 18.88
CA PHE A 32 -3.22 14.66 18.36
C PHE A 32 -2.62 15.19 17.05
N ALA A 33 -1.45 14.68 16.67
CA ALA A 33 -0.83 14.93 15.37
C ALA A 33 -0.55 13.60 14.67
N MET A 34 -0.45 13.59 13.34
CA MET A 34 -0.03 12.40 12.59
C MET A 34 1.24 12.74 11.81
N GLU A 35 2.22 11.85 11.85
CA GLU A 35 3.45 11.98 11.09
C GLU A 35 3.84 10.64 10.45
N SER A 36 4.18 10.66 9.16
CA SER A 36 4.75 9.50 8.47
C SER A 36 6.25 9.45 8.71
N ILE A 37 6.74 8.36 9.26
CA ILE A 37 8.15 8.19 9.61
C ILE A 37 8.70 6.97 8.86
N GLU A 38 9.79 7.20 8.12
CA GLU A 38 10.49 6.14 7.41
C GLU A 38 11.23 5.24 8.39
N GLN A 39 11.10 3.93 8.17
CA GLN A 39 11.80 2.92 8.94
C GLN A 39 12.77 2.18 8.02
N THR A 40 14.00 2.01 8.51
CA THR A 40 15.05 1.32 7.78
C THR A 40 15.00 -0.17 8.05
N PHE A 41 15.22 -0.93 6.99
CA PHE A 41 15.37 -2.36 7.08
C PHE A 41 16.76 -2.74 7.61
N SER A 42 16.80 -3.76 8.46
CA SER A 42 18.04 -4.43 8.85
C SER A 42 18.34 -5.56 7.84
N GLY A 43 19.37 -5.36 7.03
CA GLY A 43 19.79 -6.30 5.98
C GLY A 43 19.60 -5.75 4.57
N GLN A 44 20.23 -6.41 3.60
CA GLN A 44 20.01 -6.09 2.19
C GLN A 44 18.70 -6.73 1.72
N ALA A 45 17.80 -5.89 1.23
CA ALA A 45 16.55 -6.32 0.63
C ALA A 45 16.80 -6.79 -0.79
N ASP A 46 16.64 -8.09 -0.99
CA ASP A 46 16.83 -8.76 -2.27
C ASP A 46 15.76 -9.85 -2.42
N PHE A 47 15.57 -10.31 -3.65
CA PHE A 47 14.65 -11.39 -3.99
C PHE A 47 14.93 -12.65 -3.17
N GLY A 48 13.88 -13.31 -2.68
CA GLY A 48 14.01 -14.55 -1.89
C GLY A 48 14.69 -14.39 -0.52
N ARG A 49 15.14 -13.19 -0.14
CA ARG A 49 15.72 -12.94 1.18
C ARG A 49 14.68 -12.44 2.16
N ARG A 50 14.95 -12.73 3.43
CA ARG A 50 14.16 -12.19 4.53
C ARG A 50 14.80 -10.95 5.11
N VAL A 51 14.01 -9.90 5.17
CA VAL A 51 14.40 -8.62 5.75
C VAL A 51 13.52 -8.36 6.95
N THR A 52 14.07 -7.67 7.94
CA THR A 52 13.29 -7.22 9.09
C THR A 52 13.41 -5.72 9.28
N CYS A 53 12.30 -5.07 9.59
CA CYS A 53 12.28 -3.65 9.91
C CYS A 53 11.97 -3.49 11.39
N THR A 54 12.70 -2.63 12.09
CA THR A 54 12.41 -2.32 13.49
C THR A 54 11.65 -1.01 13.59
N ILE A 55 10.41 -1.03 14.10
CA ILE A 55 9.63 0.21 14.25
C ILE A 55 10.24 1.07 15.35
N SER A 56 10.67 2.28 15.00
CA SER A 56 11.16 3.28 15.95
C SER A 56 10.03 3.82 16.82
N ARG A 57 10.36 4.21 18.05
CA ARG A 57 9.40 4.80 19.01
C ARG A 57 9.41 6.32 18.90
N ASN A 58 8.99 6.81 17.75
CA ASN A 58 8.92 8.25 17.50
C ASN A 58 7.52 8.82 17.80
N GLY A 59 6.53 7.96 18.07
CA GLY A 59 5.18 8.32 18.50
C GLY A 59 4.62 7.35 19.53
N ASP A 60 3.44 7.67 20.06
CA ASP A 60 2.72 6.90 21.06
C ASP A 60 1.90 5.77 20.44
N LEU A 61 1.31 6.01 19.26
CA LEU A 61 0.50 5.02 18.53
C LEU A 61 1.05 4.82 17.11
N CYS A 62 1.01 3.58 16.61
CA CYS A 62 1.35 3.24 15.25
C CYS A 62 0.09 2.94 14.44
N TYR A 63 0.01 3.50 13.24
CA TYR A 63 -1.09 3.39 12.31
C TYR A 63 -0.56 3.26 10.88
N ARG A 64 -1.45 2.88 9.94
CA ARG A 64 -1.20 2.72 8.50
C ARG A 64 0.27 2.59 8.09
N THR A 65 0.69 1.34 7.92
CA THR A 65 2.03 1.01 7.45
C THR A 65 2.01 0.70 5.96
N TYR A 66 2.96 1.27 5.23
CA TYR A 66 3.16 1.07 3.81
C TYR A 66 4.55 0.48 3.56
N LEU A 67 4.63 -0.51 2.69
CA LEU A 67 5.87 -1.02 2.16
C LEU A 67 6.22 -0.23 0.89
N GLN A 68 7.31 0.53 0.93
CA GLN A 68 7.83 1.27 -0.21
C GLN A 68 8.85 0.42 -0.97
N VAL A 69 8.64 0.23 -2.27
CA VAL A 69 9.55 -0.56 -3.12
C VAL A 69 9.79 0.14 -4.44
N THR A 70 11.04 0.30 -4.82
CA THR A 70 11.43 0.81 -6.13
C THR A 70 11.67 -0.33 -7.10
N LEU A 71 10.85 -0.41 -8.14
CA LEU A 71 11.07 -1.29 -9.27
C LEU A 71 12.10 -0.66 -10.22
N PRO A 72 13.13 -1.39 -10.66
CA PRO A 72 14.15 -0.87 -11.56
C PRO A 72 13.60 -0.66 -12.98
N GLU A 73 14.29 0.18 -13.75
CA GLU A 73 14.06 0.30 -15.19
C GLU A 73 14.46 -1.00 -15.91
N ILE A 74 13.60 -1.51 -16.80
CA ILE A 74 13.90 -2.67 -17.64
C ILE A 74 14.08 -2.20 -19.08
N ASN A 75 15.31 -2.34 -19.58
CA ASN A 75 15.73 -1.89 -20.91
C ASN A 75 15.83 -3.04 -21.90
N GLN A 76 15.85 -2.72 -23.20
CA GLN A 76 16.02 -3.68 -24.30
C GLN A 76 17.30 -4.52 -24.21
N SER A 77 18.33 -4.04 -23.49
CA SER A 77 19.55 -4.81 -23.22
C SER A 77 19.33 -6.00 -22.27
N MET A 78 18.29 -5.95 -21.44
CA MET A 78 17.94 -7.01 -20.50
C MET A 78 16.95 -7.99 -21.13
N SER A 79 15.92 -7.46 -21.80
CA SER A 79 14.96 -8.26 -22.56
C SER A 79 14.25 -7.40 -23.59
N ASN A 80 14.04 -7.95 -24.79
CA ASN A 80 13.33 -7.26 -25.86
C ASN A 80 11.83 -7.18 -25.60
N TYR A 81 11.26 -8.29 -25.08
CA TYR A 81 9.83 -8.46 -24.84
C TYR A 81 9.58 -8.64 -23.37
N ALA A 82 9.05 -7.58 -22.77
CA ALA A 82 9.27 -7.33 -21.37
C ALA A 82 7.98 -6.78 -20.74
N ARG A 83 7.47 -7.38 -19.65
CA ARG A 83 6.35 -6.83 -18.87
C ARG A 83 6.40 -7.26 -17.41
N TRP A 84 5.90 -6.42 -16.52
CA TRP A 84 5.58 -6.88 -15.17
C TRP A 84 4.28 -7.70 -15.18
N LEU A 85 4.18 -8.63 -14.23
CA LEU A 85 2.91 -9.32 -13.96
C LEU A 85 1.87 -8.35 -13.40
N ASP A 86 0.60 -8.71 -13.56
CA ASP A 86 -0.50 -7.92 -13.01
C ASP A 86 -0.41 -7.90 -11.48
N PHE A 87 -0.73 -6.76 -10.88
CA PHE A 87 -0.63 -6.55 -9.43
C PHE A 87 0.79 -6.82 -8.87
N PRO A 88 1.84 -6.17 -9.42
CA PRO A 88 3.22 -6.51 -9.08
C PRO A 88 3.49 -6.28 -7.59
N GLY A 89 2.92 -5.23 -6.97
CA GLY A 89 3.10 -4.96 -5.55
C GLY A 89 2.51 -6.01 -4.59
N GLU A 90 1.43 -6.70 -4.96
CA GLU A 90 0.88 -7.79 -4.13
C GLU A 90 1.67 -9.08 -4.34
N GLN A 91 2.08 -9.36 -5.58
CA GLN A 91 2.88 -10.55 -5.92
C GLN A 91 4.33 -10.49 -5.39
N LEU A 92 4.82 -9.27 -5.14
CA LEU A 92 6.07 -8.96 -4.44
C LEU A 92 6.01 -9.28 -2.95
N ILE A 93 4.88 -9.71 -2.41
CA ILE A 93 4.80 -10.05 -1.00
C ILE A 93 4.49 -11.54 -0.91
N ALA A 94 5.50 -12.36 -0.62
CA ALA A 94 5.22 -13.76 -0.26
C ALA A 94 4.44 -13.81 1.06
N GLN A 95 5.03 -13.27 2.12
CA GLN A 95 4.37 -13.10 3.40
C GLN A 95 4.97 -11.93 4.16
N VAL A 96 4.20 -11.40 5.09
CA VAL A 96 4.53 -10.26 5.93
C VAL A 96 4.02 -10.57 7.34
N GLU A 97 4.89 -10.55 8.35
CA GLU A 97 4.53 -10.86 9.74
C GLU A 97 4.71 -9.66 10.65
N VAL A 98 3.90 -9.57 11.70
CA VAL A 98 4.14 -8.65 12.83
C VAL A 98 4.41 -9.46 14.08
N GLU A 99 5.54 -9.17 14.70
CA GLU A 99 5.95 -9.76 15.97
C GLU A 99 5.94 -8.71 17.09
N ILE A 100 5.57 -9.09 18.29
CA ILE A 100 5.63 -8.23 19.47
C ILE A 100 6.25 -9.06 20.60
N GLY A 101 7.37 -8.60 21.15
CA GLY A 101 8.06 -9.31 22.24
C GLY A 101 8.52 -10.73 21.88
N GLY A 102 8.90 -10.96 20.62
CA GLY A 102 9.34 -12.29 20.13
C GLY A 102 8.20 -13.26 19.79
N GLN A 103 6.94 -12.87 20.01
CA GLN A 103 5.78 -13.64 19.59
C GLN A 103 5.21 -13.08 18.28
N ARG A 104 4.91 -13.97 17.33
CA ARG A 104 4.18 -13.61 16.12
C ARG A 104 2.70 -13.39 16.44
N ILE A 105 2.20 -12.19 16.14
CA ILE A 105 0.81 -11.79 16.38
C ILE A 105 -0.04 -12.00 15.13
N ASP A 106 0.47 -11.56 13.97
CA ASP A 106 -0.25 -11.65 12.70
C ASP A 106 0.71 -12.02 11.56
N ARG A 107 0.17 -12.63 10.50
CA ARG A 107 0.85 -12.87 9.22
C ARG A 107 -0.13 -12.70 8.08
N GLN A 108 0.32 -12.01 7.07
CA GLN A 108 -0.41 -11.75 5.83
C GLN A 108 0.38 -12.32 4.67
N TYR A 109 -0.32 -12.80 3.66
CA TYR A 109 0.28 -13.30 2.41
C TYR A 109 -0.14 -12.38 1.27
N GLY A 110 0.69 -12.24 0.23
CA GLY A 110 0.33 -11.40 -0.94
C GLY A 110 -0.95 -11.86 -1.62
N ASP A 111 -1.12 -13.17 -1.80
CA ASP A 111 -2.35 -13.75 -2.36
C ASP A 111 -3.58 -13.46 -1.49
N TRP A 112 -3.41 -13.46 -0.16
CA TRP A 112 -4.48 -13.08 0.77
C TRP A 112 -4.84 -11.59 0.64
N MET A 113 -3.84 -10.71 0.52
CA MET A 113 -4.07 -9.28 0.30
C MET A 113 -4.85 -9.06 -1.00
N HIS A 114 -4.48 -9.77 -2.07
CA HIS A 114 -5.20 -9.72 -3.35
C HIS A 114 -6.67 -10.08 -3.19
N ILE A 115 -6.97 -11.25 -2.59
CA ILE A 115 -8.35 -11.70 -2.37
C ILE A 115 -9.10 -10.71 -1.48
N TRP A 116 -8.49 -10.22 -0.41
CA TRP A 116 -9.10 -9.27 0.51
C TRP A 116 -9.47 -7.97 -0.20
N ASN A 117 -8.59 -7.45 -1.07
CA ASN A 117 -8.86 -6.23 -1.82
C ASN A 117 -9.96 -6.42 -2.85
N GLN A 118 -10.04 -7.58 -3.51
CA GLN A 118 -11.15 -7.87 -4.42
C GLN A 118 -12.51 -7.87 -3.71
N LEU A 119 -12.55 -8.34 -2.45
CA LEU A 119 -13.79 -8.45 -1.68
C LEU A 119 -14.20 -7.17 -0.94
N THR A 120 -13.23 -6.39 -0.45
CA THR A 120 -13.51 -5.28 0.47
C THR A 120 -13.37 -3.90 -0.17
N MET A 121 -12.69 -3.78 -1.30
CA MET A 121 -12.40 -2.48 -1.91
C MET A 121 -13.58 -1.95 -2.72
N SER A 122 -13.97 -0.70 -2.44
CA SER A 122 -14.98 0.02 -3.23
C SER A 122 -14.44 0.43 -4.61
N SER A 123 -15.34 0.61 -5.57
CA SER A 123 -15.00 1.05 -6.94
C SER A 123 -14.26 2.39 -6.97
N GLU A 124 -14.58 3.29 -6.03
CA GLU A 124 -13.98 4.61 -5.89
C GLU A 124 -12.49 4.54 -5.52
N GLN A 125 -12.15 3.65 -4.59
CA GLN A 125 -10.77 3.51 -4.09
C GLN A 125 -9.90 2.66 -5.02
N ARG A 126 -10.51 1.81 -5.85
CA ARG A 126 -9.83 0.86 -6.75
C ARG A 126 -8.76 1.50 -7.62
N ARG A 127 -9.06 2.63 -8.24
CA ARG A 127 -8.10 3.32 -9.13
C ARG A 127 -6.88 3.84 -8.36
N GLY A 128 -7.06 4.34 -7.14
CA GLY A 128 -5.95 4.79 -6.29
C GLY A 128 -5.11 3.61 -5.82
N TYR A 129 -5.77 2.51 -5.43
CA TYR A 129 -5.10 1.28 -5.03
C TYR A 129 -4.23 0.71 -6.14
N PHE A 130 -4.77 0.58 -7.36
CA PHE A 130 -4.01 0.05 -8.51
C PHE A 130 -2.77 0.88 -8.84
N LYS A 131 -2.82 2.21 -8.65
CA LYS A 131 -1.62 3.06 -8.77
C LYS A 131 -0.59 2.77 -7.69
N MET A 132 -1.02 2.58 -6.44
CA MET A 132 -0.13 2.29 -5.30
C MET A 132 0.63 0.97 -5.46
N ILE A 133 -0.01 -0.07 -6.00
CA ILE A 133 0.59 -1.39 -6.20
C ILE A 133 1.21 -1.61 -7.58
N GLY A 134 1.20 -0.60 -8.45
CA GLY A 134 1.81 -0.68 -9.79
C GLY A 134 0.99 -1.45 -10.82
N ASN A 135 -0.30 -1.72 -10.57
CA ASN A 135 -1.20 -2.30 -11.56
C ASN A 135 -1.66 -1.22 -12.56
N THR A 136 -0.71 -0.72 -13.35
CA THR A 136 -0.91 0.32 -14.34
C THR A 136 -0.41 -0.15 -15.69
N THR A 137 -1.02 0.36 -16.76
CA THR A 137 -0.65 0.07 -18.15
C THR A 137 0.81 0.40 -18.47
N GLN A 138 1.47 1.24 -17.66
CA GLN A 138 2.89 1.56 -17.81
C GLN A 138 3.81 0.39 -17.44
N LEU A 139 3.36 -0.50 -16.56
CA LEU A 139 4.14 -1.62 -16.05
C LEU A 139 3.66 -2.96 -16.61
N THR A 140 2.37 -3.09 -16.95
CA THR A 140 1.76 -4.37 -17.34
C THR A 140 1.71 -4.62 -18.85
N TYR A 141 1.96 -3.61 -19.69
CA TYR A 141 2.03 -3.79 -21.14
C TYR A 141 3.39 -4.35 -21.59
N ILE A 142 3.35 -5.21 -22.61
CA ILE A 142 4.56 -5.79 -23.23
C ILE A 142 5.33 -4.70 -23.96
N THR A 143 6.64 -4.62 -23.71
CA THR A 143 7.56 -3.81 -24.50
C THR A 143 7.94 -4.48 -25.82
N ASP A 144 8.23 -3.69 -26.84
CA ASP A 144 8.79 -4.16 -28.12
C ASP A 144 9.87 -3.16 -28.58
N PRO A 145 11.02 -3.63 -29.10
CA PRO A 145 12.05 -2.77 -29.66
C PRO A 145 11.56 -1.80 -30.76
N GLY A 146 10.47 -2.14 -31.47
CA GLY A 146 9.86 -1.31 -32.51
C GLY A 146 9.04 -0.13 -31.99
N PHE A 147 8.80 -0.02 -30.69
CA PHE A 147 8.03 1.07 -30.09
C PHE A 147 8.90 2.26 -29.66
N ALA A 148 8.25 3.40 -29.40
CA ALA A 148 8.90 4.64 -29.01
C ALA A 148 9.57 4.57 -27.63
N ALA A 149 10.60 5.39 -27.45
CA ALA A 149 11.39 5.46 -26.21
C ALA A 149 10.61 6.04 -25.01
N ILE A 150 11.05 5.69 -23.79
CA ILE A 150 10.57 6.32 -22.55
C ILE A 150 10.91 7.82 -22.58
N SER A 151 9.96 8.66 -22.19
CA SER A 151 10.18 10.10 -22.01
C SER A 151 11.04 10.34 -20.77
N GLY A 152 12.34 10.56 -20.97
CA GLY A 152 13.21 11.11 -19.93
C GLY A 152 12.93 12.60 -19.69
N PRO A 153 13.39 13.20 -18.58
CA PRO A 153 13.18 14.61 -18.25
C PRO A 153 13.72 15.60 -19.30
N CYS A 154 14.52 15.14 -20.28
CA CYS A 154 15.05 15.92 -21.40
C CYS A 154 14.56 15.47 -22.79
N ALA A 155 13.58 14.56 -22.90
CA ALA A 155 13.16 14.00 -24.18
C ALA A 155 12.20 14.93 -24.94
N SER A 156 12.74 15.83 -25.77
CA SER A 156 11.97 16.85 -26.52
C SER A 156 11.40 16.37 -27.86
N THR A 157 11.73 15.17 -28.36
CA THR A 157 11.21 14.67 -29.65
C THR A 157 11.19 13.14 -29.69
N GLY A 158 10.05 12.53 -30.07
CA GLY A 158 9.93 11.09 -30.32
C GLY A 158 9.61 10.19 -29.10
N SER A 159 9.41 10.78 -27.91
CA SER A 159 9.02 10.03 -26.70
C SER A 159 7.52 10.20 -26.40
N VAL A 160 6.86 9.12 -25.97
CA VAL A 160 5.41 9.16 -25.72
C VAL A 160 5.12 9.78 -24.35
N ASN A 161 4.73 11.05 -24.34
CA ASN A 161 4.14 11.69 -23.18
C ASN A 161 2.73 11.12 -22.95
N GLN A 162 2.57 10.14 -22.05
CA GLN A 162 1.33 9.70 -21.37
C GLN A 162 0.83 8.25 -21.59
N VAL A 163 0.95 7.49 -20.49
CA VAL A 163 0.15 6.42 -19.84
C VAL A 163 -0.37 5.19 -20.59
N CYS A 164 -0.65 5.21 -21.90
CA CYS A 164 -1.37 4.08 -22.54
C CYS A 164 -0.78 3.56 -23.85
N ALA A 165 0.43 3.99 -24.22
CA ALA A 165 1.10 3.52 -25.43
C ALA A 165 2.14 2.44 -25.09
N PRO A 166 2.30 1.41 -25.93
CA PRO A 166 3.38 0.45 -25.80
C PRO A 166 4.73 1.14 -26.06
N ARG A 167 5.80 0.64 -25.42
CA ARG A 167 7.12 1.30 -25.33
C ARG A 167 8.24 0.31 -25.54
N ASN A 168 9.46 0.80 -25.72
CA ASN A 168 10.64 -0.04 -25.78
C ASN A 168 11.25 -0.37 -24.40
N ALA A 169 10.79 0.20 -23.29
CA ALA A 169 11.34 -0.09 -21.98
C ALA A 169 10.31 0.18 -20.87
N LEU A 170 10.49 -0.43 -19.71
CA LEU A 170 9.67 -0.22 -18.50
C LEU A 170 10.37 0.78 -17.58
N PRO A 171 9.71 1.88 -17.17
CA PRO A 171 10.34 2.91 -16.37
C PRO A 171 10.56 2.48 -14.91
N GLU A 172 11.61 3.02 -14.27
CA GLU A 172 11.78 2.93 -12.82
C GLU A 172 10.55 3.53 -12.10
N THR A 173 9.95 2.77 -11.19
CA THR A 173 8.70 3.17 -10.53
C THR A 173 8.70 2.80 -9.05
N THR A 174 8.40 3.76 -8.18
CA THR A 174 8.22 3.55 -6.74
C THR A 174 6.78 3.15 -6.44
N LEU A 175 6.60 2.00 -5.78
CA LEU A 175 5.33 1.47 -5.30
C LEU A 175 5.18 1.70 -3.79
N TYR A 176 3.94 1.86 -3.34
CA TYR A 176 3.58 2.04 -1.93
C TYR A 176 2.49 1.05 -1.55
N ILE A 177 2.87 -0.13 -1.09
CA ILE A 177 1.94 -1.24 -0.83
C ILE A 177 1.39 -1.11 0.59
N PRO A 178 0.07 -0.88 0.78
CA PRO A 178 -0.50 -0.76 2.12
C PRO A 178 -0.58 -2.13 2.80
N LEU A 179 -0.03 -2.23 4.01
CA LEU A 179 -0.14 -3.42 4.84
C LEU A 179 -1.45 -3.39 5.64
N GLN A 180 -2.15 -4.51 5.72
CA GLN A 180 -3.54 -4.56 6.18
C GLN A 180 -3.68 -5.16 7.58
N PHE A 181 -2.75 -4.86 8.48
CA PHE A 181 -2.81 -5.32 9.86
C PHE A 181 -4.03 -4.76 10.60
N TRP A 182 -4.41 -5.41 11.70
CA TRP A 182 -5.55 -4.98 12.52
C TRP A 182 -5.45 -3.51 12.94
N PHE A 183 -4.23 -3.04 13.28
CA PHE A 183 -3.96 -1.67 13.70
C PHE A 183 -3.90 -0.65 12.56
N ALA A 184 -3.84 -1.10 11.30
CA ALA A 184 -3.79 -0.22 10.13
C ALA A 184 -5.18 0.11 9.55
N LYS A 185 -6.22 -0.64 9.96
CA LYS A 185 -7.58 -0.51 9.41
C LYS A 185 -8.35 0.67 10.01
N ASN A 186 -8.30 0.80 11.33
CA ASN A 186 -9.06 1.80 12.08
C ASN A 186 -8.16 2.54 13.07
N PRO A 187 -8.24 3.88 13.19
CA PRO A 187 -7.41 4.64 14.11
C PRO A 187 -7.69 4.30 15.58
N GLY A 188 -8.92 3.87 15.91
CA GLY A 188 -9.30 3.41 17.24
C GLY A 188 -8.67 2.06 17.66
N LEU A 189 -8.01 1.35 16.73
CA LEU A 189 -7.27 0.10 16.99
C LEU A 189 -5.77 0.28 16.74
N SER A 190 -5.29 1.52 16.66
CA SER A 190 -3.88 1.83 16.47
C SER A 190 -3.03 1.18 17.58
N LEU A 191 -1.82 0.76 17.21
CA LEU A 191 -0.97 -0.04 18.08
C LEU A 191 -0.28 0.88 19.12
N PRO A 192 -0.54 0.74 20.43
CA PRO A 192 0.05 1.61 21.46
C PRO A 192 1.51 1.25 21.72
N LEU A 193 2.41 1.86 20.94
CA LEU A 193 3.86 1.68 21.09
C LEU A 193 4.34 2.06 22.50
N ILE A 194 3.72 3.06 23.12
CA ILE A 194 4.04 3.47 24.50
C ILE A 194 3.74 2.39 25.54
N ALA A 195 2.72 1.56 25.33
CA ALA A 195 2.29 0.51 26.25
C ALA A 195 3.09 -0.79 26.11
N LEU A 196 3.74 -1.00 24.95
CA LEU A 196 4.45 -2.23 24.62
C LEU A 196 5.89 -2.28 25.16
N LYS A 197 6.14 -1.69 26.34
CA LYS A 197 7.47 -1.68 26.99
C LYS A 197 7.85 -3.07 27.49
N SER A 198 8.45 -3.89 26.63
CA SER A 198 9.22 -5.07 27.06
C SER A 198 10.72 -4.74 27.11
N VAL A 199 11.35 -5.15 28.22
CA VAL A 199 12.79 -5.36 28.38
C VAL A 199 13.12 -6.68 27.67
N GLY A 200 14.03 -6.63 26.70
CA GLY A 200 14.47 -7.84 25.96
C GLY A 200 13.77 -7.99 24.61
N GLN A 201 14.58 -7.96 23.56
CA GLN A 201 14.24 -8.05 22.14
C GLN A 201 13.37 -6.91 21.58
N LYS A 202 14.14 -5.90 21.16
CA LYS A 202 13.71 -4.84 20.26
C LYS A 202 13.08 -5.45 19.02
N SER A 203 11.96 -4.84 18.64
CA SER A 203 11.45 -4.71 17.29
C SER A 203 10.26 -5.59 16.92
N THR A 204 9.20 -4.91 16.52
CA THR A 204 8.21 -5.43 15.61
C THR A 204 8.86 -5.69 14.27
N HIS A 205 9.47 -6.86 14.14
CA HIS A 205 10.02 -7.31 12.87
C HIS A 205 8.87 -7.49 11.89
N LEU A 206 8.79 -6.58 10.92
CA LEU A 206 8.11 -6.88 9.67
C LEU A 206 8.94 -7.93 8.95
N LYS A 207 8.61 -9.22 9.16
CA LYS A 207 9.30 -10.33 8.51
C LYS A 207 8.67 -10.54 7.15
N THR A 208 9.38 -10.15 6.10
CA THR A 208 9.05 -10.58 4.74
C THR A 208 9.84 -11.84 4.46
N SER A 209 9.25 -13.01 4.20
CA SER A 209 10.03 -14.25 4.06
C SER A 209 10.17 -14.76 2.62
N GLU A 210 11.36 -15.31 2.38
CA GLU A 210 11.83 -16.45 1.55
C GLU A 210 11.33 -16.67 0.12
N HIS A 211 10.26 -16.03 -0.31
CA HIS A 211 9.90 -15.89 -1.71
C HIS A 211 9.41 -14.47 -1.99
N CYS A 212 10.13 -13.48 -1.44
CA CYS A 212 9.70 -12.08 -1.49
C CYS A 212 9.42 -11.62 -2.92
N PHE A 213 9.88 -12.28 -3.98
CA PHE A 213 9.14 -12.20 -5.23
C PHE A 213 9.15 -13.59 -5.88
N LYS A 214 8.07 -13.94 -6.59
CA LYS A 214 8.06 -15.15 -7.42
C LYS A 214 9.23 -15.07 -8.41
N GLU A 215 10.01 -16.15 -8.53
CA GLU A 215 11.12 -16.36 -9.48
C GLU A 215 10.74 -16.16 -10.96
N LYS A 216 9.48 -15.86 -11.27
CA LYS A 216 8.98 -15.62 -12.62
C LYS A 216 8.19 -14.31 -12.67
N MET A 217 8.85 -13.19 -12.37
CA MET A 217 8.29 -11.88 -12.72
C MET A 217 8.55 -11.50 -14.18
N PHE A 218 9.38 -12.30 -14.88
CA PHE A 218 9.77 -12.15 -16.28
C PHE A 218 10.11 -13.49 -16.93
N GLU A 219 9.93 -13.59 -18.25
CA GLU A 219 10.42 -14.71 -19.06
C GLU A 219 11.82 -14.43 -19.62
N SER A 220 12.80 -14.13 -18.76
CA SER A 220 14.24 -14.35 -18.96
C SER A 220 15.03 -13.87 -17.73
N ARG A 221 16.17 -14.53 -17.49
CA ARG A 221 16.97 -14.58 -16.25
C ARG A 221 17.55 -13.26 -15.72
N ASP A 222 17.79 -13.31 -14.41
CA ASP A 222 18.80 -12.62 -13.57
C ASP A 222 18.39 -11.39 -12.72
N GLU A 223 19.00 -11.39 -11.51
CA GLU A 223 18.76 -10.68 -10.24
C GLU A 223 18.59 -9.15 -10.32
N PHE A 224 17.56 -8.56 -9.70
CA PHE A 224 17.40 -7.08 -9.62
C PHE A 224 16.40 -6.52 -8.58
N VAL A 225 16.85 -6.04 -7.41
CA VAL A 225 16.19 -4.91 -6.70
C VAL A 225 17.22 -4.03 -6.00
N SER A 226 17.08 -2.71 -6.14
CA SER A 226 17.72 -1.73 -5.27
C SER A 226 16.65 -0.98 -4.45
N ARG A 227 16.90 -0.87 -3.13
CA ARG A 227 16.21 -0.08 -2.08
C ARG A 227 14.70 -0.29 -1.87
N SER A 228 14.32 -1.27 -1.04
CA SER A 228 13.02 -1.23 -0.36
C SER A 228 13.12 -0.48 0.98
N GLN A 229 12.08 0.27 1.36
CA GLN A 229 11.93 0.96 2.65
C GLN A 229 10.50 0.71 3.19
N VAL A 230 10.24 0.91 4.48
CA VAL A 230 8.87 0.85 5.04
C VAL A 230 8.52 2.21 5.60
N LEU A 231 7.39 2.76 5.18
CA LEU A 231 6.82 3.97 5.77
C LEU A 231 5.81 3.57 6.83
N VAL A 232 6.03 3.97 8.08
CA VAL A 232 5.09 3.76 9.18
C VAL A 232 4.48 5.11 9.54
N ASN A 233 3.14 5.22 9.54
CA ASN A 233 2.51 6.40 10.14
C ASN A 233 2.48 6.25 11.66
N CYS A 234 3.06 7.22 12.35
CA CYS A 234 3.04 7.31 13.79
C CYS A 234 2.18 8.51 14.22
N TYR A 235 1.54 8.36 15.37
CA TYR A 235 0.77 9.38 16.09
C TYR A 235 1.50 9.73 17.38
#